data_AF-A0A7L4PYJ7-F1
#
_entry.id   AF-A0A7L4PYJ7-F1
#
_cell.length_a   1.000
_cell.length_b   1.000
_cell.length_c   1.000
_cell.angle_alpha   90.00
_cell.angle_beta   90.00
_cell.angle_gamma   90.00
#
_symmetry.space_group_name_H-M   'P 1'
#
loop_
_entity.id
_entity.type
_entity.pdbx_description
1 polymer ?
#
loop_
_entity_poly.entity_id
_entity_poly.type
_entity_poly.pdbx_seq_one_letter_code
_entity_poly.pdbx_strand_id
1 'polypeptide(L)'
;PAVRGVCTSSATVGHSLSFGTADSVTVFSHNPARADAWATAICNRISPGDTSVLELADPDLVEGVFVIIGSWVYRWGRVPEPVRVQDRRDLITGGLL
;
A
#
# COMPACT_ATOMS: atom_id res chain seq x y z
N PRO A 1 -23.08 -6.38 6.04
CA PRO A 1 -21.81 -6.40 5.27
C PRO A 1 -21.10 -5.05 5.38
N ALA A 2 -19.96 -4.97 6.07
CA ALA A 2 -19.16 -3.75 6.10
C ALA A 2 -18.32 -3.68 4.81
N VAL A 3 -18.46 -2.59 4.07
CA VAL A 3 -17.56 -2.31 2.94
C VAL A 3 -16.15 -2.12 3.52
N ARG A 4 -15.17 -2.83 2.97
CA ARG A 4 -13.75 -2.62 3.28
C ARG A 4 -13.08 -2.04 2.04
N GLY A 5 -12.49 -0.87 2.18
CA GLY A 5 -11.62 -0.24 1.19
C GLY A 5 -10.23 -0.83 1.28
N VAL A 6 -9.71 -1.25 0.13
CA VAL A 6 -8.31 -1.62 -0.04
C VAL A 6 -7.78 -0.79 -1.20
N CYS A 7 -6.90 0.16 -0.91
CA CYS A 7 -6.34 1.06 -1.91
C CYS A 7 -4.82 0.94 -1.90
N THR A 8 -4.23 0.99 -3.08
CA THR A 8 -2.77 0.89 -3.25
C THR A 8 -2.27 2.09 -4.02
N SER A 9 -1.24 2.74 -3.50
CA SER A 9 -0.48 3.77 -4.21
C SER A 9 0.91 3.22 -4.50
N SER A 10 1.43 3.47 -5.71
CA SER A 10 2.76 3.03 -6.13
C SER A 10 3.53 4.18 -6.76
N ALA A 11 4.82 4.30 -6.44
CA ALA A 11 5.67 5.30 -7.08
C ALA A 11 6.43 4.76 -8.30
N THR A 12 6.65 3.45 -8.39
CA THR A 12 7.51 2.83 -9.42
C THR A 12 6.76 2.10 -10.54
N VAL A 13 5.43 1.93 -10.45
CA VAL A 13 4.65 1.19 -11.46
C VAL A 13 3.58 2.08 -12.10
N GLY A 14 3.91 2.70 -13.25
CA GLY A 14 3.01 3.50 -14.09
C GLY A 14 3.69 4.72 -14.74
N HIS A 15 3.23 5.16 -15.92
CA HIS A 15 3.71 6.38 -16.63
C HIS A 15 3.39 7.70 -15.89
N SER A 16 2.84 7.63 -14.69
CA SER A 16 2.43 8.79 -13.90
C SER A 16 3.58 9.21 -13.00
N LEU A 17 4.03 10.46 -13.17
CA LEU A 17 5.05 11.11 -12.37
C LEU A 17 4.67 11.01 -10.87
N SER A 18 5.37 10.14 -10.13
CA SER A 18 5.21 10.01 -8.69
C SER A 18 6.43 10.60 -8.00
N PHE A 19 6.19 11.43 -6.98
CA PHE A 19 7.21 11.94 -6.06
C PHE A 19 7.43 10.98 -4.87
N GLY A 20 6.81 9.81 -4.88
CA GLY A 20 6.81 8.88 -3.75
C GLY A 20 8.08 8.03 -3.65
N THR A 21 8.48 7.76 -2.41
CA THR A 21 9.68 7.00 -2.06
C THR A 21 9.42 5.49 -2.06
N ALA A 22 8.17 5.07 -1.88
CA ALA A 22 7.80 3.66 -1.73
C ALA A 22 7.32 3.02 -3.04
N ASP A 23 7.73 1.78 -3.30
CA ASP A 23 7.32 1.06 -4.50
C ASP A 23 5.82 0.78 -4.50
N SER A 24 5.31 0.39 -3.34
CA SER A 24 3.88 0.18 -3.14
C SER A 24 3.51 0.36 -1.68
N VAL A 25 2.38 1.03 -1.45
CA VAL A 25 1.71 1.15 -0.15
C VAL A 25 0.26 0.73 -0.33
N THR A 26 -0.15 -0.34 0.34
CA THR A 26 -1.53 -0.81 0.40
C THR A 26 -2.12 -0.50 1.77
N VAL A 27 -3.28 0.16 1.79
CA VAL A 27 -4.00 0.55 3.01
C VAL A 27 -5.35 -0.15 3.08
N PHE A 28 -5.70 -0.62 4.28
CA PHE A 28 -6.96 -1.29 4.61
C PHE A 28 -7.78 -0.37 5.54
N SER A 29 -9.05 -0.11 5.20
CA SER A 29 -9.96 0.72 6.00
C SER A 29 -11.42 0.35 5.78
N HIS A 30 -12.30 0.67 6.71
CA HIS A 30 -13.76 0.60 6.52
C HIS A 30 -14.30 1.66 5.54
N ASN A 31 -13.50 2.64 5.12
CA ASN A 31 -13.88 3.64 4.14
C ASN A 31 -12.88 3.68 2.97
N PRO A 32 -13.31 3.43 1.72
CA PRO A 32 -12.41 3.43 0.55
C PRO A 32 -11.75 4.79 0.29
N ALA A 33 -12.45 5.91 0.51
CA ALA A 33 -11.85 7.23 0.35
C ALA A 33 -10.74 7.49 1.38
N ARG A 34 -10.88 6.95 2.59
CA ARG A 34 -9.81 7.02 3.61
C ARG A 34 -8.62 6.15 3.20
N ALA A 35 -8.87 4.92 2.75
CA ALA A 35 -7.81 4.04 2.29
C ALA A 35 -6.98 4.69 1.17
N ASP A 36 -7.64 5.32 0.19
CA ASP A 36 -6.98 5.97 -0.94
C ASP A 36 -6.13 7.18 -0.53
N ALA A 37 -6.70 8.07 0.29
CA ALA A 37 -5.99 9.24 0.79
C ALA A 37 -4.76 8.87 1.64
N TRP A 38 -4.89 7.87 2.51
CA TRP A 38 -3.78 7.39 3.33
C TRP A 38 -2.73 6.65 2.50
N ALA A 39 -3.12 5.83 1.53
CA ALA A 39 -2.18 5.15 0.64
C ALA A 39 -1.29 6.17 -0.08
N THR A 40 -1.89 7.23 -0.62
CA THR A 40 -1.16 8.33 -1.27
C THR A 40 -0.25 9.08 -0.29
N ALA A 41 -0.77 9.47 0.89
CA ALA A 41 0.00 10.25 1.86
C ALA A 41 1.20 9.48 2.43
N ILE A 42 1.03 8.19 2.70
CA ILE A 42 2.10 7.31 3.21
C ILE A 42 3.11 7.03 2.10
N CYS A 43 2.68 6.70 0.88
CA CYS A 43 3.56 6.43 -0.27
C CYS A 43 4.52 7.59 -0.56
N ASN A 44 4.07 8.82 -0.36
CA ASN A 44 4.87 10.02 -0.57
C ASN A 44 5.88 10.35 0.55
N ARG A 45 5.77 9.74 1.74
CA ARG A 45 6.56 10.14 2.92
C ARG A 45 7.37 9.01 3.54
N ILE A 46 6.88 7.78 3.46
CA ILE A 46 7.53 6.66 4.15
C ILE A 46 8.86 6.30 3.51
N SER A 47 9.86 6.03 4.34
CA SER A 47 11.15 5.49 3.91
C SER A 47 11.68 4.49 4.95
N PRO A 48 12.67 3.65 4.62
CA PRO A 48 13.26 2.74 5.61
C PRO A 48 13.91 3.46 6.81
N GLY A 49 14.28 4.73 6.65
CA GLY A 49 14.86 5.56 7.71
C GLY A 49 13.84 6.43 8.47
N ASP A 50 12.60 6.54 7.97
CA ASP A 50 11.56 7.38 8.56
C ASP A 50 10.16 6.79 8.30
N THR A 51 9.56 6.26 9.37
CA THR A 51 8.19 5.71 9.38
C THR A 51 7.20 6.58 10.15
N SER A 52 7.58 7.79 10.54
CA SER A 52 6.79 8.68 11.40
C SER A 52 5.40 9.02 10.83
N VAL A 53 5.24 8.98 9.51
CA VAL A 53 3.93 9.16 8.85
C VAL A 53 2.86 8.18 9.36
N LEU A 54 3.26 6.99 9.83
CA LEU A 54 2.35 5.99 10.37
C LEU A 54 1.89 6.31 11.79
N GLU A 55 2.59 7.17 12.52
CA GLU A 55 2.17 7.66 13.84
C GLU A 55 0.95 8.58 13.73
N LEU A 56 0.74 9.19 12.55
CA LEU A 56 -0.43 9.99 12.24
C LEU A 56 -1.67 9.12 11.93
N ALA A 57 -1.48 7.83 11.65
CA ALA A 57 -2.57 6.94 11.29
C ALA A 57 -3.38 6.57 12.54
N ASP A 58 -4.63 7.06 12.58
CA ASP A 58 -5.59 6.70 13.61
C ASP A 58 -6.11 5.26 13.35
N PRO A 59 -5.98 4.33 14.32
CA PRO A 59 -6.49 2.96 14.20
C PRO A 59 -7.99 2.85 13.92
N ASP A 60 -8.80 3.86 14.28
CA ASP A 60 -10.23 3.90 13.96
C ASP A 60 -10.50 4.33 12.51
N LEU A 61 -9.50 4.91 11.84
CA LEU A 61 -9.57 5.36 10.45
C LEU A 61 -8.85 4.39 9.50
N VAL A 62 -7.80 3.72 9.96
CA VAL A 62 -6.95 2.81 9.17
C VAL A 62 -6.75 1.51 9.95
N GLU A 63 -7.17 0.39 9.36
CA GLU A 63 -7.05 -0.92 9.99
C GLU A 63 -5.64 -1.51 9.81
N GLY A 64 -4.99 -1.23 8.68
CA GLY A 64 -3.66 -1.74 8.40
C GLY A 64 -2.99 -1.10 7.19
N VAL A 65 -1.67 -1.18 7.16
CA VAL A 65 -0.81 -0.65 6.10
C VAL A 65 0.26 -1.67 5.77
N PHE A 66 0.43 -1.95 4.48
CA PHE A 66 1.48 -2.81 3.94
C PHE A 66 2.36 -2.02 2.97
N VAL A 67 3.66 -1.98 3.23
CA VAL A 67 4.62 -1.17 2.46
C VAL A 67 5.74 -2.04 1.90
N ILE A 68 6.10 -1.79 0.64
CA ILE A 68 7.24 -2.39 -0.06
C ILE A 68 8.14 -1.26 -0.57
N ILE A 69 9.44 -1.35 -0.28
CA ILE A 69 10.50 -0.48 -0.81
C ILE A 69 11.73 -1.35 -1.10
N GLY A 70 11.97 -1.73 -2.35
CA GLY A 70 12.98 -2.69 -2.73
C GLY A 70 12.82 -4.02 -1.99
N SER A 71 13.83 -4.41 -1.21
CA SER A 71 13.79 -5.60 -0.35
C SER A 71 13.19 -5.33 1.04
N TRP A 72 12.87 -4.07 1.36
CA TRP A 72 12.31 -3.69 2.65
C TRP A 72 10.79 -3.81 2.62
N VAL A 73 10.25 -4.54 3.59
CA VAL A 73 8.81 -4.73 3.78
C VAL A 73 8.44 -4.27 5.18
N TYR A 74 7.40 -3.46 5.28
CA TYR A 74 6.90 -2.95 6.55
C TYR A 74 5.40 -3.17 6.68
N ARG A 75 4.95 -3.50 7.89
CA ARG A 75 3.55 -3.75 8.20
C ARG A 75 3.15 -2.96 9.44
N TRP A 76 1.96 -2.38 9.41
CA TRP A 76 1.35 -1.70 10.54
C TRP A 76 -0.12 -2.11 10.67
N GLY A 77 -0.59 -2.28 11.90
CA GLY A 77 -1.97 -2.71 12.18
C GLY A 77 -2.28 -4.12 11.68
N ARG A 78 -3.54 -4.35 11.30
CA ARG A 78 -4.08 -5.62 10.82
C ARG A 78 -3.91 -5.75 9.31
N VAL A 79 -2.81 -6.39 8.92
CA VAL A 79 -2.54 -6.75 7.52
C VAL A 79 -2.74 -8.26 7.34
N PRO A 80 -3.51 -8.72 6.33
CA PRO A 80 -3.60 -10.14 6.00
C PRO A 80 -2.24 -10.72 5.61
N GLU A 81 -2.01 -12.01 5.87
CA GLU A 81 -0.75 -12.63 5.47
C GLU A 81 -0.61 -12.70 3.94
N PRO A 82 0.50 -12.19 3.37
CA PRO A 82 0.79 -12.34 1.96
C PRO A 82 0.93 -13.82 1.60
N VAL A 83 0.16 -14.25 0.60
CA VAL A 83 0.27 -15.60 0.03
C VAL A 83 1.05 -15.50 -1.27
N ARG A 84 2.07 -16.37 -1.43
CA ARG A 84 2.82 -16.45 -2.68
C ARG A 84 1.98 -17.18 -3.72
N VAL A 85 1.69 -16.49 -4.81
CA VAL A 85 1.04 -17.10 -5.99
C VAL A 85 2.14 -17.54 -6.96
N GLN A 86 2.17 -18.83 -7.30
CA GLN A 86 3.04 -19.38 -8.36
C GLN A 86 2.25 -19.50 -9.67
N ASP A 87 2.94 -19.44 -10.81
CA ASP A 87 2.43 -19.81 -12.15
C ASP A 87 1.24 -18.99 -12.70
N ARG A 88 1.10 -17.71 -12.32
CA ARG A 88 0.06 -16.80 -12.84
C ARG A 88 0.63 -15.46 -13.36
N ARG A 89 1.75 -15.52 -14.07
CA ARG A 89 2.43 -14.33 -14.61
C ARG A 89 1.56 -13.57 -15.61
N ASP A 90 0.73 -14.28 -16.34
CA ASP A 90 -0.26 -13.78 -17.31
C ASP A 90 -1.29 -12.82 -16.69
N LEU A 91 -1.56 -12.93 -15.39
CA LEU A 91 -2.58 -12.12 -14.70
C LEU A 91 -2.03 -10.97 -13.88
N ILE A 92 -0.71 -10.91 -13.65
CA ILE A 92 -0.10 -9.94 -12.75
C ILE A 92 0.43 -8.71 -13.51
N THR A 93 0.77 -8.83 -14.80
CA THR A 93 1.32 -7.74 -15.61
C THR A 93 0.37 -7.17 -16.68
N GLY A 94 -0.94 -7.42 -16.59
CA GLY A 94 -1.90 -6.81 -17.51
C GLY A 94 -1.82 -7.31 -18.96
N GLY A 95 -1.34 -8.54 -19.17
CA GLY A 95 -1.53 -9.25 -20.44
C GLY A 95 -0.69 -8.76 -21.63
N LEU A 96 0.59 -8.42 -21.43
CA LEU A 96 1.55 -8.28 -22.52
C LEU A 96 2.83 -9.09 -22.23
N LEU A 97 2.81 -10.33 -22.70
CA LEU A 97 3.95 -11.02 -23.31
C LEU A 97 3.52 -11.47 -24.70
#